data_AF-A0A5C9B5P4-F1
#
_entry.id   AF-A0A5C9B5P4-F1
#
_cell.length_a   1.000
_cell.length_b   1.000
_cell.length_c   1.000
_cell.angle_alpha   90.00
_cell.angle_beta   90.00
_cell.angle_gamma   90.00
#
_symmetry.space_group_name_H-M   'P 1'
#
loop_
_entity.id
_entity.type
_entity.pdbx_description
1 polymer ?
#
loop_
_entity_poly.entity_id
_entity_poly.type
_entity_poly.pdbx_seq_one_letter_code
_entity_poly.pdbx_strand_id
1 'polypeptide(L)' 'MYVCICQAVTEKQVRDAFEQGVHSLSALRKHLGVASECGKCARCAHGILKECRNCPAEARGMSCAG' A
#
# COMPACT_ATOMS: atom_id res chain seq x y z
N MET A 1 -8.27 3.25 4.32
CA MET A 1 -8.20 4.66 3.86
C MET A 1 -8.03 4.71 2.34
N TYR A 2 -8.45 5.79 1.66
CA TYR A 2 -8.01 6.05 0.27
C TYR A 2 -6.57 6.58 0.25
N VAL A 3 -5.72 5.94 -0.53
CA VAL A 3 -4.32 6.34 -0.76
C VAL A 3 -4.20 7.19 -2.02
N CYS A 4 -4.91 6.84 -3.09
CA CYS A 4 -4.94 7.59 -4.35
C CYS A 4 -6.38 7.95 -4.72
N ILE A 5 -6.70 9.25 -4.74
CA ILE A 5 -8.04 9.72 -5.12
C ILE A 5 -8.25 9.63 -6.63
N CYS A 6 -7.23 9.98 -7.43
CA CYS A 6 -7.33 9.96 -8.90
C CYS A 6 -7.69 8.59 -9.47
N GLN A 7 -7.25 7.52 -8.81
CA GLN A 7 -7.42 6.13 -9.26
C GLN A 7 -8.28 5.31 -8.29
N ALA A 8 -8.93 5.97 -7.31
CA ALA A 8 -9.72 5.33 -6.26
C ALA A 8 -9.03 4.13 -5.57
N VAL A 9 -7.73 4.24 -5.30
CA VAL A 9 -6.95 3.16 -4.67
C VAL A 9 -6.96 3.33 -3.16
N THR A 10 -7.29 2.25 -2.47
CA THR A 10 -7.30 2.14 -1.00
C THR A 10 -6.02 1.52 -0.46
N GLU A 11 -5.75 1.77 0.83
CA GLU A 11 -4.63 1.14 1.54
C GLU A 11 -4.71 -0.38 1.49
N LYS A 12 -5.92 -0.95 1.63
CA LYS A 12 -6.13 -2.39 1.54
C LYS A 12 -5.65 -2.93 0.19
N GLN A 13 -6.01 -2.28 -0.92
CA GLN A 13 -5.54 -2.69 -2.24
C GLN A 13 -4.01 -2.60 -2.38
N VAL A 14 -3.36 -1.60 -1.75
CA VAL A 14 -1.90 -1.52 -1.74
C VAL A 14 -1.27 -2.69 -0.98
N ARG A 15 -1.83 -3.06 0.18
CA ARG A 15 -1.37 -4.20 0.97
C ARG A 15 -1.65 -5.53 0.24
N ASP A 16 -2.83 -5.70 -0.33
CA ASP A 16 -3.20 -6.89 -1.12
C ASP A 16 -2.26 -7.06 -2.34
N ALA A 17 -1.88 -5.97 -3.01
CA ALA A 17 -0.91 -6.01 -4.10
C ALA A 17 0.49 -6.41 -3.62
N PHE A 18 0.90 -5.98 -2.43
CA PHE A 18 2.17 -6.40 -1.83
C PHE A 18 2.22 -7.90 -1.59
N GLU A 19 1.15 -8.49 -1.03
CA GLU A 19 1.01 -9.94 -0.85
C GLU A 19 1.04 -10.71 -2.19
N GLN A 20 0.63 -10.06 -3.29
CA GLN A 20 0.71 -10.60 -4.64
C GLN A 20 2.08 -10.42 -5.32
N GLY A 21 3.09 -9.94 -4.59
CA GLY A 21 4.47 -9.77 -5.10
C GLY A 21 4.81 -8.36 -5.57
N VAL A 22 3.93 -7.38 -5.39
CA VAL A 22 4.17 -5.99 -5.83
C VAL A 22 4.95 -5.22 -4.76
N HIS A 23 6.29 -5.26 -4.83
CA HIS A 23 7.16 -4.70 -3.79
C HIS A 23 7.81 -3.34 -4.15
N SER A 24 7.41 -2.68 -5.22
CA SER A 24 7.98 -1.38 -5.61
C SER A 24 6.92 -0.39 -6.06
N LEU A 25 7.17 0.91 -5.90
CA LEU A 25 6.24 1.95 -6.33
C LEU A 25 6.01 1.91 -7.85
N SER A 26 7.04 1.57 -8.64
CA SER A 26 6.93 1.45 -10.10
C SER A 26 6.02 0.28 -10.49
N ALA A 27 6.14 -0.87 -9.82
CA ALA A 27 5.24 -2.00 -10.01
C ALA A 27 3.82 -1.69 -9.52
N LEU A 28 3.69 -1.02 -8.38
CA LEU A 28 2.41 -0.60 -7.83
C LEU A 28 1.68 0.38 -8.76
N ARG A 29 2.42 1.30 -9.39
CA ARG A 29 1.90 2.20 -10.44
C ARG A 29 1.36 1.42 -11.62
N LYS A 30 2.11 0.42 -12.13
CA LYS A 30 1.66 -0.43 -13.24
C LYS A 30 0.43 -1.28 -12.87
N HIS A 31 0.35 -1.73 -11.63
CA HIS A 31 -0.69 -2.65 -11.16
C HIS A 31 -1.98 -1.94 -10.76
N LEU A 32 -1.90 -0.82 -10.04
CA LEU A 32 -3.04 -0.11 -9.45
C LEU A 32 -3.21 1.34 -9.98
N GLY A 33 -2.34 1.82 -10.86
CA GLY A 33 -2.39 3.19 -11.38
C GLY A 33 -1.88 4.27 -10.40
N VAL A 34 -1.48 3.92 -9.17
CA VAL A 34 -1.04 4.91 -8.17
C VAL A 34 0.09 5.79 -8.69
N ALA A 35 0.00 7.10 -8.44
CA ALA A 35 0.96 8.11 -8.89
C ALA A 35 1.13 8.21 -10.42
N SER A 36 0.18 7.73 -11.22
CA SER A 36 0.16 7.94 -12.68
C SER A 36 -0.41 9.31 -13.08
N GLU A 37 -1.29 9.87 -12.26
CA GLU A 37 -1.93 11.18 -12.49
C GLU A 37 -1.19 12.29 -11.71
N CYS A 38 -1.82 12.92 -10.72
CA CYS A 38 -1.24 14.06 -9.99
C CYS A 38 -0.01 13.74 -9.10
N GLY A 39 0.36 12.47 -8.93
CA GLY A 39 1.53 12.04 -8.17
C GLY A 39 1.47 12.20 -6.63
N LYS A 40 0.50 12.93 -6.07
CA LYS A 40 0.45 13.28 -4.63
C LYS A 40 0.45 12.08 -3.67
N CYS A 41 -0.08 10.94 -4.11
CA CYS A 41 -0.13 9.72 -3.30
C CYS A 41 1.21 8.97 -3.22
N ALA A 42 2.22 9.31 -4.03
CA ALA A 42 3.45 8.52 -4.20
C ALA A 42 4.17 8.24 -2.87
N ARG A 43 4.34 9.27 -2.02
CA ARG A 43 5.00 9.14 -0.72
C ARG A 43 4.22 8.22 0.23
N CYS A 44 2.90 8.38 0.28
CA CYS A 44 2.02 7.56 1.13
C CYS A 44 2.02 6.09 0.67
N ALA A 45 1.80 5.83 -0.62
CA ALA A 45 1.83 4.50 -1.19
C ALA A 45 3.18 3.79 -0.95
N HIS A 46 4.30 4.50 -1.13
CA HIS A 46 5.62 3.95 -0.85
C HIS A 46 5.84 3.68 0.65
N GLY A 47 5.31 4.53 1.54
CA GLY A 47 5.33 4.31 2.99
C GLY A 47 4.68 2.98 3.36
N ILE A 48 3.47 2.72 2.85
CA ILE A 48 2.76 1.45 3.09
C ILE A 48 3.58 0.25 2.59
N LEU A 49 4.20 0.34 1.41
CA LEU A 49 5.08 -0.74 0.93
C LEU A 49 6.30 -0.98 1.83
N LYS A 50 6.78 0.04 2.56
CA LYS A 50 7.88 -0.11 3.53
C LYS A 50 7.36 -0.72 4.83
N GLU A 51 6.20 -0.29 5.31
CA GLU A 51 5.52 -0.89 6.46
C GLU A 51 5.28 -2.38 6.23
N CYS A 52 4.75 -2.77 5.07
CA CYS A 52 4.53 -4.18 4.71
C CYS A 52 5.83 -5.01 4.72
N ARG A 53 6.97 -4.43 4.32
CA ARG A 53 8.28 -5.12 4.39
C ARG A 53 8.76 -5.32 5.81
N ASN A 54 8.45 -4.38 6.69
CA ASN A 54 8.97 -4.35 8.05
C ASN A 54 7.97 -4.91 9.07
N CYS A 55 6.79 -5.32 8.63
CA CYS A 55 5.78 -5.97 9.44
C CYS A 55 5.88 -7.48 9.19
N PRO A 56 6.40 -8.28 10.14
CA PRO A 56 6.19 -9.72 10.09
C PRO A 56 4.67 -9.98 10.15
N ALA A 57 4.17 -10.96 9.41
CA ALA A 57 2.74 -11.22 9.15
C ALA A 57 1.84 -11.49 10.40
N GLU A 58 2.30 -11.26 11.61
CA GLU A 58 1.56 -11.40 12.87
C GLU A 58 0.86 -10.08 13.27
N ALA A 59 -0.21 -9.75 12.56
CA ALA A 59 -1.23 -8.83 13.06
C ALA A 59 -2.65 -9.24 12.65
N ARG A 60 -2.88 -10.52 12.31
CA ARG A 60 -4.23 -11.09 12.27
C ARG A 60 -4.59 -11.59 13.67
N GLY A 61 -4.88 -10.66 14.59
CA GLY A 61 -5.79 -10.95 15.70
C GLY A 61 -5.35 -10.71 17.14
N MET A 62 -4.23 -10.04 17.45
CA MET A 62 -3.88 -9.77 18.85
C MET A 62 -4.26 -8.34 19.26
N SER A 63 -5.38 -8.24 19.99
CA SER A 63 -5.74 -7.09 20.80
C SER A 63 -4.66 -6.89 21.86
N CYS A 64 -3.83 -5.86 21.74
CA CYS A 64 -3.02 -5.39 22.87
C CYS A 64 -3.89 -4.44 23.71
N ALA A 65 -4.59 -5.02 24.69
CA ALA A 65 -4.98 -4.28 25.88
C ALA A 65 -3.71 -4.05 26.71
N GLY A 66 -3.42 -2.79 27.01
CA GLY A 66 -2.44 -2.33 27.98
C GLY A 66 -3.09 -1.26 28.85
#